data_AF-A0A976DRM7-F1
#
_entry.id   AF-A0A976DRM7-F1
#
_cell.length_a   1.000
_cell.length_b   1.000
_cell.length_c   1.000
_cell.angle_alpha   90.00
_cell.angle_beta   90.00
_cell.angle_gamma   90.00
#
_symmetry.space_group_name_H-M   'P 1'
#
loop_
_entity.id
_entity.type
_entity.pdbx_description
1 polymer ?
#
loop_
_entity_poly.entity_id
_entity_poly.type
_entity_poly.pdbx_seq_one_letter_code
_entity_poly.pdbx_strand_id
1 'polypeptide(L)' 'MNQLIMIHPEIQSGAPVFYNTRVPIRGLFDYLKGRHTIDEFLDDFPSVKREQVIALLDFVQTTLSFDLTLNVPAAA' A
#
# COMPACT_ATOMS: atom_id res chain seq x y z
N MET A 1 5.28 6.82 -16.17
CA MET A 1 4.06 7.04 -15.37
C MET A 1 3.76 5.74 -14.64
N ASN A 2 4.17 5.63 -13.38
CA ASN A 2 4.04 4.40 -12.60
C ASN A 2 2.66 4.39 -11.95
N GLN A 3 1.71 3.71 -12.58
CA GLN A 3 0.39 3.47 -11.99
C GLN A 3 0.56 2.42 -10.88
N LEU A 4 0.63 2.86 -9.62
CA LEU A 4 0.87 1.99 -8.46
C LEU A 4 -0.44 1.38 -7.93
N ILE A 5 -1.51 2.17 -7.99
CA ILE A 5 -2.80 1.88 -7.39
C ILE A 5 -3.88 2.15 -8.41
N MET A 6 -4.85 1.25 -8.54
CA MET A 6 -6.08 1.48 -9.28
C MET A 6 -7.23 1.54 -8.28
N ILE A 7 -8.05 2.58 -8.38
CA ILE A 7 -9.30 2.69 -7.66
C ILE A 7 -10.39 2.66 -8.72
N HIS A 8 -11.21 1.61 -8.69
CA HIS A 8 -12.33 1.51 -9.62
C HIS A 8 -13.59 1.15 -8.84
N PRO A 9 -14.68 1.89 -8.99
CA PRO A 9 -15.93 1.64 -8.24
C PRO A 9 -16.47 0.23 -8.45
N GLU A 10 -16.15 -0.38 -9.59
CA GLU A 10 -16.58 -1.74 -9.96
C GLU A 10 -15.61 -2.86 -9.51
N ILE A 11 -14.44 -2.52 -8.96
CA ILE A 11 -13.44 -3.50 -8.50
C ILE A 11 -13.37 -3.47 -6.98
N GLN A 12 -13.56 -4.63 -6.33
CA GLN A 12 -13.49 -4.77 -4.86
C GLN A 12 -14.33 -3.70 -4.11
N SER A 13 -15.54 -3.40 -4.61
CA SER A 13 -16.44 -2.38 -4.04
C SER A 13 -15.82 -0.97 -3.92
N GLY A 14 -14.92 -0.60 -4.83
CA GLY A 14 -14.22 0.69 -4.80
C GLY A 14 -12.97 0.70 -3.93
N ALA A 15 -12.54 -0.46 -3.39
CA ALA A 15 -11.31 -0.54 -2.64
C ALA A 15 -10.09 -0.33 -3.55
N PRO A 16 -9.03 0.35 -3.05
CA PRO A 16 -7.80 0.49 -3.81
C PRO A 16 -7.10 -0.86 -3.97
N VAL A 17 -6.80 -1.22 -5.23
CA VAL A 17 -6.11 -2.45 -5.61
C VAL A 17 -4.75 -2.16 -6.24
N PHE A 18 -3.83 -3.12 -6.20
CA PHE A 18 -2.60 -3.01 -6.98
C PHE A 18 -2.92 -2.94 -8.47
N TYR A 19 -2.25 -2.04 -9.18
CA TYR A 19 -2.50 -1.81 -10.60
C TYR A 19 -2.35 -3.11 -11.41
N ASN A 20 -3.30 -3.34 -12.32
CA ASN A 20 -3.42 -4.55 -13.14
C ASN A 20 -3.64 -5.85 -12.33
N THR A 21 -4.12 -5.73 -11.09
CA THR A 21 -4.51 -6.87 -10.26
C THR A 21 -5.91 -6.66 -9.67
N ARG A 22 -6.47 -7.71 -9.07
CA ARG A 22 -7.67 -7.62 -8.22
C ARG A 22 -7.32 -7.71 -6.73
N VAL A 23 -6.03 -7.58 -6.40
CA VAL A 23 -5.51 -7.76 -5.04
C VAL A 23 -5.64 -6.43 -4.31
N PRO A 24 -6.42 -6.37 -3.21
CA PRO A 24 -6.62 -5.14 -2.46
C PRO A 24 -5.34 -4.75 -1.71
N ILE A 25 -5.06 -3.44 -1.67
CA ILE A 25 -3.93 -2.89 -0.90
C ILE A 25 -4.04 -3.23 0.59
N ARG A 26 -5.27 -3.23 1.11
CA ARG A 26 -5.56 -3.66 2.48
C ARG A 26 -4.98 -5.05 2.79
N GLY A 27 -5.01 -5.97 1.83
CA GLY A 27 -4.49 -7.33 1.99
C GLY A 27 -2.99 -7.35 2.35
N LEU A 28 -2.19 -6.48 1.73
CA LEU A 28 -0.76 -6.33 2.08
C LEU A 28 -0.60 -5.95 3.55
N PHE A 29 -1.33 -4.93 4.02
CA PHE A 29 -1.22 -4.47 5.41
C PHE A 29 -1.71 -5.51 6.42
N ASP A 30 -2.74 -6.27 6.08
CA ASP A 30 -3.24 -7.35 6.94
C ASP A 30 -2.20 -8.49 7.04
N TYR A 31 -1.47 -8.83 5.97
CA TYR A 31 -0.32 -9.75 6.01
C TYR A 31 0.79 -9.24 6.93
N LEU A 32 1.21 -7.98 6.77
CA LEU A 32 2.26 -7.38 7.60
C LEU A 32 1.86 -7.35 9.08
N LYS A 33 0.60 -7.06 9.40
CA LYS A 33 0.06 -7.14 10.78
C LYS A 33 0.06 -8.57 11.33
N GLY A 34 -0.17 -9.54 10.46
CA GLY A 34 -0.06 -10.98 10.76
C GLY A 34 1.37 -11.47 10.99
N ARG A 35 2.39 -10.58 10.90
CA ARG A 35 3.82 -10.90 10.95
C ARG A 35 4.32 -11.71 9.75
N HIS A 36 3.58 -11.68 8.64
CA HIS A 36 4.06 -12.20 7.37
C HIS A 36 4.99 -11.21 6.69
N THR A 37 5.88 -11.75 5.88
CA THR A 37 6.85 -11.00 5.08
C THR A 37 6.27 -10.59 3.73
N ILE A 38 6.93 -9.64 3.08
CA ILE A 38 6.59 -9.24 1.71
C ILE A 38 6.82 -10.40 0.75
N ASP A 39 7.86 -11.22 0.96
CA ASP A 39 8.12 -12.40 0.15
C ASP A 39 6.97 -13.41 0.21
N GLU A 40 6.44 -13.70 1.40
CA GLU A 40 5.25 -14.58 1.56
C GLU A 40 4.03 -14.00 0.82
N PHE A 41 3.78 -12.70 0.95
CA PHE A 41 2.68 -12.05 0.22
C PHE A 41 2.85 -12.15 -1.31
N LEU A 42 4.08 -12.03 -1.82
CA LEU A 42 4.36 -12.14 -3.25
C LEU A 42 4.26 -13.59 -3.75
N ASP A 43 4.51 -14.57 -2.89
CA ASP A 43 4.31 -16.00 -3.20
C ASP A 43 2.82 -16.32 -3.36
N ASP A 44 1.98 -15.82 -2.45
CA ASP A 44 0.52 -15.95 -2.52
C ASP A 44 -0.11 -15.11 -3.65
N PHE A 45 0.50 -13.97 -4.00
CA PHE A 45 0.02 -13.05 -5.03
C PHE A 45 1.10 -12.70 -6.07
N PRO A 46 1.52 -13.66 -6.93
CA PRO A 46 2.60 -13.46 -7.90
C PRO A 46 2.28 -12.42 -8.98
N SER A 47 0.99 -12.06 -9.12
CA SER A 47 0.53 -10.99 -10.00
C SER A 47 0.91 -9.59 -9.50
N VAL A 48 1.22 -9.44 -8.21
CA VAL A 48 1.69 -8.18 -7.63
C VAL A 48 3.20 -8.11 -7.79
N LYS A 49 3.72 -7.01 -8.33
CA LYS A 49 5.17 -6.83 -8.45
C LYS A 49 5.76 -6.27 -7.17
N ARG A 50 6.96 -6.74 -6.79
CA ARG A 50 7.72 -6.21 -5.64
C ARG A 50 7.88 -4.69 -5.73
N GLU A 51 8.17 -4.17 -6.91
CA GLU A 51 8.35 -2.73 -7.14
C GLU A 51 7.09 -1.93 -6.79
N GLN A 52 5.89 -2.50 -7.00
CA GLN A 52 4.63 -1.87 -6.63
C GLN A 52 4.45 -1.84 -5.11
N VAL A 53 4.84 -2.92 -4.41
CA VAL A 53 4.80 -2.98 -2.95
C VAL A 53 5.76 -1.97 -2.33
N ILE A 54 7.00 -1.92 -2.80
CA ILE A 54 8.00 -0.97 -2.28
C ILE A 54 7.56 0.47 -2.53
N ALA A 55 7.15 0.80 -3.75
CA ALA A 55 6.71 2.16 -4.07
C ALA A 55 5.45 2.58 -3.30
N LEU A 56 4.55 1.64 -2.98
CA LEU A 56 3.41 1.89 -2.10
C LEU A 56 3.88 2.21 -0.67
N LEU A 57 4.84 1.45 -0.12
CA LEU A 57 5.39 1.70 1.22
C LEU A 57 6.11 3.04 1.29
N ASP A 58 6.94 3.38 0.28
CA ASP A 58 7.60 4.68 0.16
C ASP A 58 6.59 5.84 0.09
N PHE A 59 5.51 5.66 -0.68
CA PHE A 59 4.42 6.64 -0.77
C PHE A 59 3.79 6.88 0.61
N VAL A 60 3.42 5.80 1.32
CA VAL A 60 2.81 5.89 2.66
C VAL A 60 3.78 6.55 3.65
N GLN A 61 5.06 6.17 3.63
CA GLN A 61 6.09 6.78 4.47
C GLN A 61 6.23 8.28 4.18
N THR A 62 6.27 8.67 2.91
CA THR A 62 6.38 10.07 2.49
C THR A 62 5.15 10.88 2.90
N THR A 63 3.94 10.34 2.68
CA THR A 63 2.69 10.99 3.07
C THR A 63 2.60 11.20 4.58
N LEU A 64 2.89 10.17 5.38
CA LEU A 64 2.88 10.27 6.85
C LEU A 64 3.96 11.21 7.39
N SER A 65 5.14 11.23 6.76
CA SER A 65 6.23 12.14 7.14
C SER A 65 5.86 13.61 6.90
N PHE A 66 5.02 13.89 5.90
CA PHE A 66 4.56 15.25 5.59
C PHE A 66 3.42 15.71 6.49
N ASP A 67 2.60 14.77 6.99
CA ASP A 67 1.47 15.05 7.87
C ASP A 67 1.91 15.30 9.33
N LEU A 68 2.94 14.58 9.79
CA LEU A 68 3.45 14.70 11.17
C LEU A 68 4.26 15.99 11.42
N THR A 69 4.73 16.70 10.39
CA THR A 69 5.37 18.02 10.58
C THR A 69 4.37 19.16 10.75
N LEU A 70 3.08 18.94 10.44
CA LEU A 70 2.01 19.94 10.57
C LEU A 70 1.23 19.83 11.89
N ASN A 71 1.47 18.80 12.72
CA ASN A 71 0.72 18.56 13.96
C ASN A 71 1.59 18.25 15.20
N VAL A 72 2.85 18.67 15.22
CA VAL A 72 3.58 18.79 16.50
C VAL A 72 3.17 20.13 17.12
N PRO A 73 2.37 20.20 18.21
CA PRO A 73 2.33 21.42 19.00
C PRO A 73 3.76 21.66 19.46
N ALA A 74 4.36 22.77 19.02
CA ALA A 74 5.64 23.23 19.51
C ALA A 74 5.58 23.16 21.03
N ALA A 75 6.39 22.29 21.63
CA ALA A 75 6.51 22.21 23.07
C ALA A 75 6.93 23.60 23.57
N ALA A 76 6.01 24.27 24.27
CA ALA A 76 6.21 25.50 25.00
C ALA A 76 5.38 25.41 26.29
#